data_AF-A0A9P9CHJ8-F1
#
_entry.id   AF-A0A9P9CHJ8-F1
#
_cell.length_a   1.000
_cell.length_b   1.000
_cell.length_c   1.000
_cell.angle_alpha   90.00
_cell.angle_beta   90.00
_cell.angle_gamma   90.00
#
_symmetry.space_group_name_H-M   'P 1'
#
loop_
_entity.id
_entity.type
_entity.pdbx_description
1 polymer ?
#
loop_
_entity_poly.entity_id
_entity_poly.type
_entity_poly.pdbx_seq_one_letter_code
_entity_poly.pdbx_strand_id
1 'polypeptide(L)'
;MEEYSKLAIPAALDELRRKLDGPKSMTPEQEKTLSRLLLVLSPRDLAYLRAKGDLELRQAFPVHVTISCDGCHISPLTYERHDCLDCKQDYYQLCRRCVHVPTEKHMFPNNNHSIEHNMTLFKFEIPRNRALRFRGDRELRLKPSVPAPRYSDGDPETGSKGKFLAEICMECKKEMDEEFYACKTCSEFSLPHVILCGDCAFKPEIASVEKHYPQTHILTLIRNRNTAYLYGTAPNEEEKSNEAEPTIKDLVEQVKSLQSRLDTVDKRMNRLDTMETSMNVLIQLVRQLAGSSPITTSS
;
A
#
# COMPACT_ATOMS: atom_id res chain seq x y z
N MET A 1 -12.14 10.96 32.47
CA MET A 1 -12.32 9.81 31.54
C MET A 1 -13.12 10.20 30.31
N GLU A 2 -14.37 10.65 30.43
CA GLU A 2 -15.22 11.01 29.28
C GLU A 2 -14.61 12.10 28.37
N GLU A 3 -14.00 13.13 28.96
CA GLU A 3 -13.32 14.19 28.21
C GLU A 3 -12.16 13.66 27.37
N TYR A 4 -11.40 12.68 27.88
CA TYR A 4 -10.34 12.03 27.11
C TYR A 4 -10.91 11.20 25.96
N SER A 5 -12.03 10.50 26.17
CA SER A 5 -12.64 9.68 25.11
C SER A 5 -12.99 10.50 23.85
N LYS A 6 -13.32 11.79 23.99
CA LYS A 6 -13.51 12.70 22.85
C LYS A 6 -12.22 13.05 22.10
N LEU A 7 -11.08 12.90 22.76
CA LEU A 7 -9.73 13.18 22.24
C LEU A 7 -8.95 11.91 21.87
N ALA A 8 -9.48 10.73 22.16
CA ALA A 8 -8.74 9.48 22.07
C ALA A 8 -8.25 9.18 20.64
N ILE A 9 -9.12 9.35 19.65
CA ILE A 9 -8.80 9.16 18.23
C ILE A 9 -7.74 10.18 17.73
N PRO A 10 -7.94 11.51 17.84
CA PRO A 10 -6.95 12.46 17.34
C PRO A 10 -5.62 12.37 18.12
N ALA A 11 -5.65 12.05 19.41
CA ALA A 11 -4.42 11.79 20.19
C ALA A 11 -3.69 10.54 19.68
N ALA A 12 -4.39 9.44 19.41
CA ALA A 12 -3.81 8.22 18.85
C ALA A 12 -3.21 8.48 17.46
N LEU A 13 -3.90 9.24 16.60
CA LEU A 13 -3.36 9.64 15.30
C LEU A 13 -2.07 10.44 15.43
N ASP A 14 -2.02 11.42 16.33
CA ASP A 14 -0.82 12.23 16.55
C ASP A 14 0.33 11.43 17.18
N GLU A 15 0.05 10.42 18.01
CA GLU A 15 1.07 9.50 18.55
C GLU A 15 1.66 8.58 17.47
N LEU A 16 0.86 8.19 16.47
CA LEU A 16 1.29 7.33 15.35
C LEU A 16 2.03 8.10 14.23
N ARG A 17 2.16 9.42 14.33
CA ARG A 17 2.82 10.24 13.32
C ARG A 17 4.30 9.92 13.20
N ARG A 18 4.73 9.64 11.96
CA ARG A 18 6.16 9.49 11.62
C ARG A 18 6.83 10.79 11.21
N LYS A 19 6.08 11.64 10.49
CA LYS A 19 6.55 12.90 9.92
C LYS A 19 6.07 14.06 10.80
N LEU A 20 7.01 14.71 11.49
CA LEU A 20 6.72 15.84 12.38
C LEU A 20 6.28 17.10 11.61
N ASP A 21 6.60 17.17 10.32
CA ASP A 21 6.30 18.25 9.39
C ASP A 21 4.88 18.18 8.79
N GLY A 22 4.17 17.06 8.96
CA GLY A 22 2.77 16.95 8.55
C GLY A 22 1.81 17.75 9.45
N PRO A 23 0.57 18.01 9.00
CA PRO A 23 -0.46 18.62 9.85
C PRO A 23 -0.77 17.72 11.06
N LYS A 24 -1.01 18.35 12.21
CA LYS A 24 -1.50 17.64 13.40
C LYS A 24 -2.96 17.26 13.24
N SER A 25 -3.36 16.15 13.85
CA SER A 25 -4.77 15.75 13.89
C SER A 25 -5.54 16.53 14.95
N MET A 26 -4.88 16.91 16.05
CA MET A 26 -5.46 17.75 17.09
C MET A 26 -5.44 19.24 16.75
N THR A 27 -6.50 19.95 17.12
CA THR A 27 -6.50 21.42 17.17
C THR A 27 -5.70 21.92 18.38
N PRO A 28 -5.23 23.19 18.39
CA PRO A 28 -4.52 23.75 19.55
C PRO A 28 -5.31 23.65 20.87
N GLU A 29 -6.63 23.79 20.82
CA GLU A 29 -7.52 23.65 21.99
C GLU A 29 -7.57 22.21 22.49
N GLN A 30 -7.62 21.24 21.57
CA GLN A 30 -7.55 19.82 21.90
C GLN A 30 -6.20 19.46 22.52
N GLU A 31 -5.09 19.99 21.99
CA GLU A 31 -3.75 19.78 22.56
C GLU A 31 -3.63 20.34 23.97
N LYS A 32 -4.16 21.56 24.20
CA LYS A 32 -4.20 22.17 25.54
C LYS A 32 -5.04 21.32 26.50
N THR A 33 -6.16 20.80 26.03
CA THR A 33 -7.05 19.94 26.82
C THR A 33 -6.38 18.61 27.16
N LEU A 34 -5.76 17.96 26.18
CA LEU A 34 -4.98 16.73 26.39
C LEU A 34 -3.83 16.97 27.38
N SER A 35 -3.09 18.07 27.24
CA SER A 35 -2.01 18.44 28.15
C SER A 35 -2.48 18.56 29.60
N ARG A 36 -3.65 19.16 29.82
CA ARG A 36 -4.28 19.24 31.15
C ARG A 36 -4.66 17.84 31.68
N LEU A 37 -5.23 17.00 30.84
CA LEU A 37 -5.63 15.63 31.23
C LEU A 37 -4.41 14.76 31.57
N LEU A 38 -3.31 14.90 30.83
CA LEU A 38 -2.06 14.16 31.08
C LEU A 38 -1.45 14.46 32.46
N LEU A 39 -1.72 15.62 33.05
CA LEU A 39 -1.26 16.00 34.39
C LEU A 39 -2.08 15.37 35.52
N VAL A 40 -3.34 15.01 35.26
CA VAL A 40 -4.29 14.56 36.29
C VAL A 40 -4.48 13.05 36.27
N LEU A 41 -4.33 12.42 35.09
CA LEU A 41 -4.56 10.98 34.93
C LEU A 41 -3.35 10.16 35.41
N SER A 42 -3.63 9.04 36.06
CA SER A 42 -2.57 8.11 36.46
C SER A 42 -1.93 7.46 35.22
N PRO A 43 -0.66 7.01 35.30
CA PRO A 43 -0.02 6.30 34.18
C PRO A 43 -0.82 5.07 33.70
N ARG A 44 -1.48 4.36 34.63
CA ARG A 44 -2.33 3.21 34.31
C ARG A 44 -3.55 3.61 33.50
N ASP A 45 -4.23 4.69 33.90
CA ASP A 45 -5.42 5.19 33.20
C ASP A 45 -5.05 5.73 31.81
N LEU A 46 -3.92 6.42 31.71
CA LEU A 46 -3.38 6.89 30.43
C LEU A 46 -3.07 5.75 29.47
N ALA A 47 -2.42 4.69 29.95
CA ALA A 47 -2.13 3.51 29.13
C ALA A 47 -3.43 2.85 28.63
N TYR A 48 -4.43 2.69 29.51
CA TYR A 48 -5.74 2.16 29.14
C TYR A 48 -6.45 3.03 28.09
N LEU A 49 -6.47 4.34 28.31
CA LEU A 49 -7.13 5.29 27.42
C LEU A 49 -6.47 5.39 26.04
N ARG A 50 -5.13 5.32 25.98
CA ARG A 50 -4.38 5.24 24.70
C ARG A 50 -4.71 3.97 23.94
N ALA A 51 -4.66 2.82 24.62
CA ALA A 51 -5.01 1.54 24.01
C ALA A 51 -6.45 1.51 23.51
N LYS A 52 -7.38 2.09 24.29
CA LYS A 52 -8.77 2.26 23.88
C LYS A 52 -8.89 3.18 22.65
N GLY A 53 -8.17 4.29 22.63
CA GLY A 53 -8.15 5.22 21.50
C GLY A 53 -7.61 4.60 20.21
N ASP A 54 -6.53 3.83 20.28
CA ASP A 54 -6.00 3.07 19.13
C ASP A 54 -7.00 2.02 18.63
N LEU A 55 -7.67 1.31 19.54
CA LEU A 55 -8.71 0.34 19.19
C LEU A 55 -9.90 1.02 18.50
N GLU A 56 -10.43 2.10 19.08
CA GLU A 56 -11.55 2.87 18.51
C GLU A 56 -11.18 3.44 17.13
N LEU A 57 -9.96 3.96 17.00
CA LEU A 57 -9.42 4.45 15.75
C LEU A 57 -9.42 3.36 14.66
N ARG A 58 -8.89 2.16 14.95
CA ARG A 58 -8.83 1.04 13.99
C ARG A 58 -10.19 0.43 13.68
N GLN A 59 -11.14 0.51 14.61
CA GLN A 59 -12.53 0.08 14.39
C GLN A 59 -13.31 1.08 13.54
N ALA A 60 -13.02 2.37 13.67
CA ALA A 60 -13.72 3.42 12.95
C ALA A 60 -13.34 3.45 11.46
N PHE A 61 -12.05 3.29 11.14
CA PHE A 61 -11.59 3.32 9.75
C PHE A 61 -10.23 2.64 9.56
N PRO A 62 -9.88 2.27 8.31
CA PRO A 62 -8.55 1.80 7.97
C PRO A 62 -7.47 2.83 8.30
N VAL A 63 -6.39 2.38 8.92
CA VAL A 63 -5.22 3.21 9.26
C VAL A 63 -3.98 2.61 8.62
N HIS A 64 -3.26 3.38 7.82
CA HIS A 64 -2.03 2.94 7.16
C HIS A 64 -0.84 3.52 7.92
N VAL A 65 -0.49 2.90 9.05
CA VAL A 65 0.41 3.47 10.09
C VAL A 65 1.76 3.95 9.55
N THR A 66 2.30 3.24 8.56
CA THR A 66 3.64 3.51 8.02
C THR A 66 3.66 4.44 6.82
N ILE A 67 2.49 4.97 6.44
CA ILE A 67 2.26 5.68 5.19
C ILE A 67 1.86 7.14 5.49
N SER A 68 2.41 8.06 4.72
CA SER A 68 2.04 9.48 4.71
C SER A 68 1.49 9.86 3.34
N CYS A 69 0.59 10.83 3.28
CA CYS A 69 0.25 11.47 2.00
C CYS A 69 1.44 12.27 1.50
N ASP A 70 1.94 12.06 0.29
CA ASP A 70 3.00 12.87 -0.29
C ASP A 70 2.50 14.25 -0.71
N GLY A 71 1.20 14.45 -0.92
CA GLY A 71 0.64 15.76 -1.27
C GLY A 71 0.46 16.72 -0.08
N CYS A 72 0.13 16.21 1.12
CA CYS A 72 -0.15 17.03 2.30
C CYS A 72 0.58 16.60 3.58
N HIS A 73 1.44 15.57 3.51
CA HIS A 73 2.19 14.98 4.63
C HIS A 73 1.34 14.49 5.82
N ILE A 74 0.01 14.41 5.71
CA ILE A 74 -0.81 13.79 6.75
C ILE A 74 -0.37 12.35 6.95
N SER A 75 -0.10 11.99 8.20
CA SER A 75 0.37 10.68 8.63
C SER A 75 -0.23 10.39 10.00
N PRO A 76 -0.59 9.14 10.32
CA PRO A 76 -0.77 8.06 9.36
C PRO A 76 -1.89 8.40 8.35
N LEU A 77 -1.84 7.81 7.15
CA LEU A 77 -3.00 7.90 6.24
C LEU A 77 -4.19 7.17 6.86
N THR A 78 -5.33 7.82 6.88
CA THR A 78 -6.60 7.27 7.33
C THR A 78 -7.55 7.11 6.15
N TYR A 79 -8.51 6.18 6.28
CA TYR A 79 -9.46 5.83 5.22
C TYR A 79 -8.76 5.25 3.97
N GLU A 80 -8.95 5.89 2.82
CA GLU A 80 -8.47 5.42 1.53
C GLU A 80 -7.05 5.88 1.22
N ARG A 81 -6.22 4.92 0.85
CA ARG A 81 -4.85 5.15 0.37
C ARG A 81 -4.80 4.95 -1.14
N HIS A 82 -4.24 5.93 -1.84
CA HIS A 82 -4.06 5.90 -3.28
C HIS A 82 -2.57 5.80 -3.61
N ASP A 83 -2.14 4.69 -4.18
CA ASP A 83 -0.77 4.49 -4.64
C ASP A 83 -0.68 4.76 -6.13
N CYS A 84 0.11 5.77 -6.52
CA CYS A 84 0.32 6.11 -7.92
C CYS A 84 0.79 4.90 -8.73
N LEU A 85 0.28 4.73 -9.94
CA LEU A 85 0.64 3.64 -10.84
C LEU A 85 1.87 4.00 -11.67
N ASP A 86 1.91 5.22 -12.18
CA ASP A 86 2.87 5.61 -13.21
C ASP A 86 4.19 6.19 -12.65
N CYS A 87 4.25 6.59 -11.37
CA CYS A 87 5.51 7.02 -10.74
C CYS A 87 6.45 5.81 -10.52
N LYS A 88 7.59 5.80 -11.24
CA LYS A 88 8.59 4.70 -11.26
C LYS A 88 9.47 4.62 -10.01
N GLN A 89 9.98 5.75 -9.54
CA GLN A 89 11.09 5.77 -8.55
C GLN A 89 10.61 6.08 -7.13
N ASP A 90 9.57 6.90 -7.00
CA ASP A 90 9.04 7.30 -5.71
C ASP A 90 7.67 6.68 -5.48
N TYR A 91 7.47 6.14 -4.27
CA TYR A 91 6.21 5.59 -3.82
C TYR A 91 5.22 6.74 -3.56
N TYR A 92 4.70 7.32 -4.63
CA TYR A 92 3.80 8.46 -4.51
C TYR A 92 2.43 8.00 -4.02
N GLN A 93 2.12 8.35 -2.78
CA GLN A 93 0.98 7.91 -2.00
C GLN A 93 0.12 9.11 -1.65
N LEU A 94 -1.16 9.09 -2.01
CA LEU A 94 -2.09 10.19 -1.75
C LEU A 94 -3.24 9.74 -0.86
N CYS A 95 -3.70 10.65 0.00
CA CYS A 95 -4.99 10.52 0.66
C CYS A 95 -6.12 10.81 -0.33
N ARG A 96 -7.36 10.49 0.05
CA ARG A 96 -8.57 10.81 -0.73
C ARG A 96 -8.70 12.29 -1.11
N ARG A 97 -8.20 13.22 -0.29
CA ARG A 97 -8.30 14.65 -0.61
C ARG A 97 -7.30 15.07 -1.69
N CYS A 98 -6.06 14.61 -1.59
CA CYS A 98 -5.00 15.01 -2.52
C CYS A 98 -5.10 14.31 -3.87
N VAL A 99 -5.70 13.12 -3.95
CA VAL A 99 -5.73 12.37 -5.22
C VAL A 99 -6.42 13.13 -6.35
N HIS A 100 -7.39 14.00 -6.07
CA HIS A 100 -8.12 14.80 -7.07
C HIS A 100 -7.60 16.24 -7.18
N VAL A 101 -6.49 16.57 -6.54
CA VAL A 101 -5.88 17.90 -6.58
C VAL A 101 -4.68 17.86 -7.53
N PRO A 102 -4.57 18.80 -8.49
CA PRO A 102 -3.38 18.91 -9.33
C PRO A 102 -2.11 19.01 -8.49
N THR A 103 -1.03 18.33 -8.93
CA THR A 103 0.19 18.19 -8.13
C THR A 103 0.82 19.53 -7.75
N GLU A 104 0.68 20.56 -8.59
CA GLU A 104 1.21 21.91 -8.37
C GLU A 104 0.51 22.62 -7.21
N LYS A 105 -0.70 22.17 -6.84
CA LYS A 105 -1.49 22.69 -5.72
C LYS A 105 -1.33 21.86 -4.45
N HIS A 106 -0.49 20.83 -4.47
CA HIS A 106 -0.13 20.10 -3.25
C HIS A 106 0.67 21.01 -2.32
N MET A 107 0.55 20.76 -1.01
CA MET A 107 1.41 21.41 -0.02
C MET A 107 2.88 21.01 -0.22
N PHE A 108 3.10 19.79 -0.71
CA PHE A 108 4.41 19.24 -1.06
C PHE A 108 4.34 18.69 -2.51
N PRO A 109 4.57 19.55 -3.52
CA PRO A 109 4.51 19.14 -4.92
C PRO A 109 5.68 18.21 -5.28
N ASN A 110 5.45 17.29 -6.21
CA ASN A 110 6.48 16.41 -6.77
C ASN A 110 6.39 16.43 -8.30
N ASN A 111 7.45 16.86 -8.97
CA ASN A 111 7.49 17.00 -10.43
C ASN A 111 7.36 15.67 -11.19
N ASN A 112 7.57 14.53 -10.51
CA ASN A 112 7.45 13.20 -11.09
C ASN A 112 6.01 12.67 -11.07
N HIS A 113 5.06 13.40 -10.47
CA HIS A 113 3.64 13.01 -10.41
C HIS A 113 2.76 14.02 -11.12
N SER A 114 1.84 13.53 -11.96
CA SER A 114 0.79 14.31 -12.60
C SER A 114 -0.59 13.83 -12.14
N ILE A 115 -1.58 14.72 -12.16
CA ILE A 115 -2.98 14.37 -11.90
C ILE A 115 -3.48 13.25 -12.82
N GLU A 116 -2.96 13.19 -14.05
CA GLU A 116 -3.30 12.19 -15.07
C GLU A 116 -2.78 10.78 -14.75
N HIS A 117 -1.93 10.64 -13.73
CA HIS A 117 -1.44 9.34 -13.31
C HIS A 117 -2.60 8.50 -12.76
N ASN A 118 -2.65 7.25 -13.19
CA ASN A 118 -3.52 6.22 -12.67
C ASN A 118 -3.13 5.92 -11.22
N MET A 119 -4.07 5.49 -10.39
CA MET A 119 -3.82 5.22 -8.97
C MET A 119 -4.42 3.88 -8.53
N THR A 120 -3.76 3.16 -7.63
CA THR A 120 -4.34 2.00 -6.95
C THR A 120 -4.97 2.43 -5.64
N LEU A 121 -6.25 2.14 -5.44
CA LEU A 121 -7.01 2.46 -4.24
C LEU A 121 -7.06 1.26 -3.29
N PHE A 122 -6.57 1.46 -2.08
CA PHE A 122 -6.68 0.54 -0.95
C PHE A 122 -7.63 1.12 0.10
N LYS A 123 -8.72 0.39 0.38
CA LYS A 123 -9.70 0.72 1.45
C LYS A 123 -9.49 -0.07 2.75
N PHE A 124 -8.37 -0.77 2.86
CA PHE A 124 -8.01 -1.52 4.05
C PHE A 124 -6.50 -1.42 4.23
N GLU A 125 -6.03 -1.61 5.47
CA GLU A 125 -4.60 -1.57 5.74
C GLU A 125 -3.91 -2.75 5.05
N ILE A 126 -2.96 -2.44 4.17
CA ILE A 126 -2.06 -3.43 3.57
C ILE A 126 -0.63 -3.05 3.94
N PRO A 127 0.15 -3.98 4.55
CA PRO A 127 1.56 -3.76 4.80
C PRO A 127 2.28 -3.37 3.51
N ARG A 128 3.21 -2.42 3.61
CA ARG A 128 3.94 -1.87 2.45
C ARG A 128 4.43 -2.97 1.51
N ASN A 129 5.10 -4.01 2.02
CA ASN A 129 5.62 -5.11 1.20
C ASN A 129 4.56 -5.88 0.41
N ARG A 130 3.34 -6.03 0.96
CA ARG A 130 2.23 -6.66 0.24
C ARG A 130 1.66 -5.72 -0.81
N ALA A 131 1.54 -4.42 -0.50
CA ALA A 131 1.19 -3.40 -1.50
C ALA A 131 2.22 -3.37 -2.64
N LEU A 132 3.51 -3.52 -2.35
CA LEU A 132 4.57 -3.62 -3.36
C LEU A 132 4.40 -4.82 -4.28
N ARG A 133 3.95 -5.97 -3.79
CA ARG A 133 3.65 -7.13 -4.65
C ARG A 133 2.45 -6.85 -5.55
N PHE A 134 1.39 -6.24 -5.02
CA PHE A 134 0.28 -5.78 -5.85
C PHE A 134 0.73 -4.75 -6.89
N ARG A 135 1.78 -3.96 -6.59
CA ARG A 135 2.45 -3.10 -7.56
C ARG A 135 3.34 -3.88 -8.54
N GLY A 136 4.13 -4.87 -8.12
CA GLY A 136 5.00 -5.65 -9.01
C GLY A 136 4.18 -6.47 -10.02
N ASP A 137 3.06 -7.04 -9.59
CA ASP A 137 2.11 -7.74 -10.46
C ASP A 137 1.38 -6.80 -11.46
N ARG A 138 1.65 -5.48 -11.43
CA ARG A 138 1.00 -4.46 -12.27
C ARG A 138 1.27 -4.65 -13.76
N GLU A 139 2.48 -5.00 -14.13
CA GLU A 139 2.89 -5.09 -15.54
C GLU A 139 2.22 -6.27 -16.26
N LEU A 140 1.89 -7.34 -15.52
CA LEU A 140 1.32 -8.56 -16.08
C LEU A 140 -0.21 -8.63 -16.01
N ARG A 141 -0.88 -7.89 -15.09
CA ARG A 141 -2.29 -8.13 -14.75
C ARG A 141 -3.24 -6.92 -14.79
N LEU A 142 -2.76 -5.71 -15.05
CA LEU A 142 -3.67 -4.57 -15.27
C LEU A 142 -4.26 -4.56 -16.67
N LYS A 143 -3.51 -5.01 -17.68
CA LYS A 143 -3.96 -5.08 -19.07
C LYS A 143 -5.26 -5.85 -19.27
N PRO A 144 -5.48 -7.02 -18.63
CA PRO A 144 -6.77 -7.70 -18.70
C PRO A 144 -7.87 -7.00 -17.92
N SER A 145 -7.57 -6.08 -17.01
CA SER A 145 -8.57 -5.50 -16.08
C SER A 145 -9.21 -4.21 -16.62
N VAL A 146 -8.51 -3.51 -17.50
CA VAL A 146 -8.99 -2.29 -18.15
C VAL A 146 -9.49 -2.68 -19.53
N PRO A 147 -10.78 -2.44 -19.85
CA PRO A 147 -11.28 -2.71 -21.20
C PRO A 147 -10.45 -1.97 -22.23
N ALA A 148 -10.13 -2.66 -23.33
CA ALA A 148 -9.55 -1.99 -24.49
C ALA A 148 -10.45 -0.82 -24.89
N PRO A 149 -9.87 0.33 -25.28
CA PRO A 149 -10.65 1.42 -25.84
C PRO A 149 -11.57 0.91 -26.94
N ARG A 150 -12.88 1.15 -26.78
CA ARG A 150 -13.81 0.92 -27.86
C ARG A 150 -13.92 2.21 -28.64
N TYR A 151 -13.69 2.12 -29.93
CA TYR A 151 -13.91 3.23 -30.85
C TYR A 151 -15.25 3.02 -31.51
N SER A 152 -16.05 4.08 -31.65
CA SER A 152 -17.12 4.06 -32.66
C SER A 152 -16.49 3.76 -34.02
N ASP A 153 -17.13 2.95 -34.86
CA ASP A 153 -16.68 2.75 -36.25
C ASP A 153 -16.45 4.13 -36.87
N GLY A 154 -15.17 4.48 -37.05
CA GLY A 154 -14.79 5.76 -37.62
C GLY A 154 -15.16 5.73 -39.09
N ASP A 155 -15.74 6.81 -39.61
CA ASP A 155 -15.96 6.94 -41.04
C ASP A 155 -14.60 6.94 -41.74
N PRO A 156 -14.23 5.88 -42.48
CA PRO A 156 -12.91 5.75 -43.07
C PRO A 156 -12.63 6.83 -44.12
N GLU A 157 -13.65 7.49 -44.67
CA GLU A 157 -13.48 8.56 -45.66
C GLU A 157 -13.02 9.88 -45.05
N THR A 158 -13.33 10.13 -43.78
CA THR A 158 -13.00 11.42 -43.13
C THR A 158 -11.66 11.43 -42.43
N GLY A 159 -10.98 10.27 -42.32
CA GLY A 159 -9.77 10.13 -41.51
C GLY A 159 -9.97 10.47 -40.03
N SER A 160 -11.22 10.56 -39.57
CA SER A 160 -11.55 10.90 -38.19
C SER A 160 -11.17 9.73 -37.29
N LYS A 161 -10.27 9.98 -36.33
CA LYS A 161 -9.99 9.02 -35.26
C LYS A 161 -11.30 8.78 -34.52
N GLY A 162 -11.77 7.53 -34.48
CA GLY A 162 -13.04 7.18 -33.83
C GLY A 162 -13.13 7.79 -32.42
N LYS A 163 -14.35 8.18 -32.01
CA LYS A 163 -14.57 8.69 -30.66
C LYS A 163 -14.50 7.52 -29.69
N PHE A 164 -13.85 7.70 -28.55
CA PHE A 164 -13.87 6.73 -27.46
C PHE A 164 -15.32 6.56 -26.99
N LEU A 165 -15.82 5.32 -26.93
CA LEU A 165 -17.10 5.03 -26.29
C LEU A 165 -16.91 5.15 -24.77
N ALA A 166 -17.81 5.89 -24.14
CA ALA A 166 -17.83 6.06 -22.69
C ALA A 166 -18.01 4.70 -22.00
N GLU A 167 -17.37 4.52 -20.84
CA GLU A 167 -17.65 3.34 -20.01
C GLU A 167 -18.92 3.59 -19.22
N ILE A 168 -19.67 2.53 -19.00
CA ILE A 168 -20.91 2.61 -18.23
C ILE A 168 -20.61 2.07 -16.83
N CYS A 169 -20.84 2.88 -15.81
CA CYS A 169 -20.76 2.45 -14.43
C CYS A 169 -21.68 1.23 -14.21
N MET A 170 -21.11 0.12 -13.75
CA MET A 170 -21.85 -1.13 -13.61
C MET A 170 -23.00 -1.01 -12.61
N GLU A 171 -22.86 -0.12 -11.63
CA GLU A 171 -23.83 0.13 -10.56
C GLU A 171 -24.93 1.11 -10.96
N CYS A 172 -24.59 2.37 -11.27
CA CYS A 172 -25.60 3.41 -11.52
C CYS A 172 -25.90 3.65 -13.01
N LYS A 173 -25.25 2.92 -13.92
CA LYS A 173 -25.38 3.06 -15.38
C LYS A 173 -25.01 4.44 -15.95
N LYS A 174 -24.32 5.28 -15.17
CA LYS A 174 -23.79 6.56 -15.63
C LYS A 174 -22.64 6.34 -16.63
N GLU A 175 -22.67 7.05 -17.75
CA GLU A 175 -21.57 7.13 -18.73
C GLU A 175 -20.39 7.93 -18.15
N MET A 176 -19.17 7.45 -18.40
CA MET A 176 -17.92 7.99 -17.89
C MET A 176 -16.92 8.09 -19.04
N ASP A 177 -16.46 9.31 -19.29
CA ASP A 177 -15.64 9.60 -20.47
C ASP A 177 -14.14 9.44 -20.19
N GLU A 178 -13.68 9.80 -18.98
CA GLU A 178 -12.25 9.96 -18.69
C GLU A 178 -11.83 9.23 -17.41
N GLU A 179 -12.42 9.60 -16.26
CA GLU A 179 -12.06 9.03 -14.96
C GLU A 179 -13.05 7.95 -14.49
N PHE A 180 -12.55 6.76 -14.18
CA PHE A 180 -13.34 5.67 -13.60
C PHE A 180 -12.49 4.74 -12.72
N TYR A 181 -13.15 3.93 -11.91
CA TYR A 181 -12.51 2.90 -11.11
C TYR A 181 -12.74 1.52 -11.72
N ALA A 182 -11.69 0.75 -11.93
CA ALA A 182 -11.75 -0.67 -12.31
C ALA A 182 -11.40 -1.55 -11.10
N CYS A 183 -12.19 -2.59 -10.84
CA CYS A 183 -11.90 -3.53 -9.76
C CYS A 183 -10.87 -4.58 -10.19
N LYS A 184 -9.66 -4.49 -9.64
CA LYS A 184 -8.57 -5.44 -9.91
C LYS A 184 -8.87 -6.81 -9.29
N THR A 185 -9.50 -6.85 -8.12
CA THR A 185 -9.80 -8.12 -7.47
C THR A 185 -10.82 -8.94 -8.27
N CYS A 186 -11.87 -8.32 -8.82
CA CYS A 186 -12.86 -9.03 -9.62
C CYS A 186 -12.29 -9.55 -10.96
N SER A 187 -11.42 -8.79 -11.62
CA SER A 187 -10.80 -9.25 -12.88
C SER A 187 -9.90 -10.47 -12.67
N GLU A 188 -9.23 -10.61 -11.52
CA GLU A 188 -8.45 -11.80 -11.17
C GLU A 188 -9.30 -13.07 -11.04
N PHE A 189 -10.59 -12.93 -10.69
CA PHE A 189 -11.55 -14.04 -10.59
C PHE A 189 -12.33 -14.29 -11.89
N SER A 190 -11.87 -13.76 -13.02
CA SER A 190 -12.52 -13.90 -14.33
C SER A 190 -13.97 -13.40 -14.36
N LEU A 191 -14.33 -12.50 -13.44
CA LEU A 191 -15.62 -11.80 -13.50
C LEU A 191 -15.54 -10.71 -14.59
N PRO A 192 -16.70 -10.32 -15.19
CA PRO A 192 -16.74 -9.19 -16.09
C PRO A 192 -16.11 -7.96 -15.42
N HIS A 193 -15.42 -7.11 -16.20
CA HIS A 193 -14.74 -5.93 -15.67
C HIS A 193 -15.71 -5.07 -14.87
N VAL A 194 -15.51 -5.03 -13.55
CA VAL A 194 -16.34 -4.20 -12.68
C VAL A 194 -15.80 -2.79 -12.75
N ILE A 195 -16.51 -1.94 -13.48
CA ILE A 195 -16.18 -0.53 -13.70
C ILE A 195 -17.17 0.32 -12.93
N LEU A 196 -16.68 1.29 -12.16
CA LEU A 196 -17.46 2.10 -11.25
C LEU A 196 -17.11 3.57 -11.45
N CYS A 197 -18.12 4.44 -11.35
CA CYS A 197 -17.89 5.88 -11.23
C CYS A 197 -17.32 6.22 -9.85
N GLY A 198 -16.79 7.44 -9.70
CA GLY A 198 -16.29 7.94 -8.42
C GLY A 198 -17.25 7.68 -7.27
N ASP A 199 -18.52 8.03 -7.40
CA ASP A 199 -19.50 7.86 -6.31
C ASP A 199 -19.76 6.39 -5.95
N CYS A 200 -19.90 5.52 -6.96
CA CYS A 200 -20.19 4.10 -6.73
C CYS A 200 -18.97 3.33 -6.24
N ALA A 201 -17.75 3.78 -6.59
CA ALA A 201 -16.52 3.16 -6.14
C ALA A 201 -16.36 3.19 -4.61
N PHE A 202 -16.96 4.17 -3.91
CA PHE A 202 -16.88 4.30 -2.44
C PHE A 202 -18.12 3.82 -1.69
N LYS A 203 -19.13 3.28 -2.37
CA LYS A 203 -20.26 2.66 -1.67
C LYS A 203 -19.80 1.48 -0.81
N PRO A 204 -20.42 1.24 0.35
CA PRO A 204 -20.10 0.09 1.17
C PRO A 204 -20.50 -1.23 0.50
N GLU A 205 -21.58 -1.19 -0.29
CA GLU A 205 -22.14 -2.32 -1.01
C GLU A 205 -22.50 -1.89 -2.45
N ILE A 206 -22.40 -2.84 -3.38
CA ILE A 206 -22.73 -2.66 -4.80
C ILE A 206 -23.79 -3.68 -5.13
N ALA A 207 -24.99 -3.23 -5.48
CA ALA A 207 -26.14 -4.10 -5.66
C ALA A 207 -26.07 -4.88 -6.99
N SER A 208 -25.49 -4.26 -8.02
CA SER A 208 -25.50 -4.79 -9.39
C SER A 208 -24.50 -5.91 -9.65
N VAL A 209 -23.52 -6.13 -8.78
CA VAL A 209 -22.41 -7.06 -9.02
C VAL A 209 -22.36 -8.11 -7.94
N GLU A 210 -22.83 -9.30 -8.28
CA GLU A 210 -22.79 -10.44 -7.39
C GLU A 210 -21.34 -10.75 -7.00
N LYS A 211 -21.08 -10.88 -5.68
CA LYS A 211 -19.75 -11.18 -5.10
C LYS A 211 -18.70 -10.07 -5.23
N HIS A 212 -19.08 -8.85 -5.56
CA HIS A 212 -18.17 -7.71 -5.42
C HIS A 212 -18.25 -7.13 -4.00
N TYR A 213 -17.13 -7.11 -3.28
CA TYR A 213 -17.04 -6.55 -1.93
C TYR A 213 -16.16 -5.29 -1.92
N PRO A 214 -16.74 -4.08 -2.00
CA PRO A 214 -15.97 -2.84 -2.19
C PRO A 214 -14.93 -2.55 -1.11
N GLN A 215 -15.11 -3.11 0.09
CA GLN A 215 -14.24 -2.88 1.24
C GLN A 215 -12.99 -3.77 1.26
N THR A 216 -13.05 -4.94 0.62
CA THR A 216 -11.94 -5.90 0.59
C THR A 216 -11.28 -5.98 -0.77
N HIS A 217 -11.92 -5.43 -1.80
CA HIS A 217 -11.41 -5.41 -3.16
C HIS A 217 -10.46 -4.23 -3.37
N ILE A 218 -9.46 -4.45 -4.21
CA ILE A 218 -8.52 -3.42 -4.65
C ILE A 218 -9.07 -2.80 -5.92
N LEU A 219 -9.21 -1.48 -5.92
CA LEU A 219 -9.67 -0.71 -7.07
C LEU A 219 -8.49 -0.01 -7.73
N THR A 220 -8.62 0.28 -9.01
CA THR A 220 -7.68 1.08 -9.78
C THR A 220 -8.42 2.26 -10.39
N LEU A 221 -8.02 3.47 -10.00
CA LEU A 221 -8.44 4.71 -10.63
C LEU A 221 -7.71 4.86 -11.96
N ILE A 222 -8.47 4.82 -13.04
CA ILE A 222 -8.02 5.06 -14.40
C ILE A 222 -8.38 6.49 -14.77
N ARG A 223 -7.37 7.27 -15.16
CA ARG A 223 -7.50 8.64 -15.65
C ARG A 223 -7.01 8.77 -17.07
N ASN A 224 -5.89 8.11 -17.37
CA ASN A 224 -5.30 8.12 -18.68
C ASN A 224 -5.09 6.69 -19.16
N ARG A 225 -5.85 6.30 -20.18
CA ARG A 225 -5.79 4.98 -20.84
C ARG A 225 -4.58 4.80 -21.74
N ASN A 226 -3.93 5.89 -22.11
CA ASN A 226 -2.81 5.91 -23.03
C ASN A 226 -1.46 5.91 -22.30
N THR A 227 -1.44 5.81 -20.97
CA THR A 227 -0.16 5.67 -20.28
C THR A 227 0.46 4.34 -20.67
N ALA A 228 1.75 4.39 -21.06
CA ALA A 228 2.54 3.20 -21.40
C ALA A 228 2.39 2.11 -20.31
N TYR A 229 2.25 2.55 -19.06
CA TYR A 229 2.06 1.71 -17.89
C TYR A 229 0.90 0.72 -17.99
N LEU A 230 -0.24 1.11 -18.55
CA LEU A 230 -1.39 0.21 -18.68
C LEU A 230 -1.16 -0.94 -19.66
N TYR A 231 -0.23 -0.76 -20.60
CA TYR A 231 0.11 -1.75 -21.61
C TYR A 231 1.37 -2.55 -21.28
N GLY A 232 1.94 -2.36 -20.09
CA GLY A 232 3.17 -3.02 -19.67
C GLY A 232 4.40 -2.55 -20.46
N THR A 233 4.28 -1.47 -21.23
CA THR A 233 5.44 -0.78 -21.79
C THR A 233 5.95 0.17 -20.72
N ALA A 234 7.22 0.04 -20.35
CA ALA A 234 7.83 1.07 -19.52
C ALA A 234 7.65 2.42 -20.23
N PRO A 235 7.15 3.47 -19.56
CA PRO A 235 7.12 4.83 -20.11
C PRO A 235 8.49 5.11 -20.72
N ASN A 236 8.53 5.40 -22.02
CA ASN A 236 9.70 5.37 -22.90
C ASN A 236 11.04 5.56 -22.15
N GLU A 237 11.92 4.57 -22.25
CA GLU A 237 13.35 4.72 -21.92
C GLU A 237 14.07 5.70 -22.87
N GLU A 238 13.37 6.31 -23.82
CA GLU A 238 13.93 7.23 -24.81
C GLU A 238 14.56 8.49 -24.18
N GLU A 239 14.13 8.92 -23.00
CA GLU A 239 14.78 10.04 -22.26
C GLU A 239 15.94 9.60 -21.35
N LYS A 240 16.21 8.29 -21.23
CA LYS A 240 17.39 7.75 -20.52
C LYS A 240 18.49 7.28 -21.46
N SER A 241 18.51 7.74 -22.71
CA SER A 241 19.59 7.49 -23.67
C SER A 241 20.98 8.05 -23.30
N ASN A 242 21.17 8.55 -22.07
CA ASN A 242 22.48 8.96 -21.53
C ASN A 242 22.94 8.18 -20.30
N GLU A 243 22.15 7.24 -19.75
CA GLU A 243 22.70 6.24 -18.84
C GLU A 243 23.15 5.05 -19.70
N ALA A 244 24.46 5.00 -19.98
CA ALA A 244 25.07 3.92 -20.75
C ALA A 244 24.52 2.56 -20.30
N GLU A 245 24.10 1.73 -21.27
CA GLU A 245 23.82 0.32 -21.00
C GLU A 245 24.94 -0.24 -20.10
N PRO A 246 24.59 -0.94 -19.01
CA PRO A 246 25.59 -1.49 -18.11
C PRO A 246 26.54 -2.32 -18.94
N THR A 247 27.82 -1.92 -18.97
CA THR A 247 28.80 -2.60 -19.79
C THR A 247 28.94 -4.03 -19.28
N ILE A 248 29.43 -4.94 -20.13
CA ILE A 248 29.77 -6.31 -19.72
C ILE A 248 30.61 -6.31 -18.43
N LYS A 249 31.43 -5.27 -18.24
CA LYS A 249 32.24 -5.08 -17.03
C LYS A 249 31.38 -4.83 -15.78
N ASP A 250 30.36 -3.98 -15.87
CA ASP A 250 29.45 -3.68 -14.75
C ASP A 250 28.63 -4.92 -14.36
N LEU A 251 28.18 -5.70 -15.35
CA LEU A 251 27.50 -6.97 -15.11
C LEU A 251 28.43 -7.99 -14.43
N VAL A 252 29.70 -8.07 -14.85
CA VAL A 252 30.70 -8.94 -14.20
C VAL A 252 30.96 -8.52 -12.75
N GLU A 253 31.00 -7.21 -12.47
CA GLU A 253 31.16 -6.66 -11.11
C GLU A 253 29.96 -7.04 -10.22
N GLN A 254 28.74 -6.92 -10.75
CA GLN A 254 27.52 -7.33 -10.06
C GLN A 254 27.48 -8.83 -9.79
N VAL A 255 27.85 -9.67 -10.76
CA VAL A 255 27.93 -11.12 -10.58
C VAL A 255 28.96 -11.47 -9.49
N LYS A 256 30.14 -10.84 -9.47
CA LYS A 256 31.12 -11.04 -8.39
C LYS A 256 30.59 -10.62 -7.02
N SER A 257 29.87 -9.51 -6.96
CA SER A 257 29.24 -9.05 -5.72
C SER A 257 28.19 -10.06 -5.23
N LEU A 258 27.35 -10.57 -6.12
CA LEU A 258 26.36 -11.60 -5.80
C LEU A 258 27.03 -12.92 -5.35
N GLN A 259 28.11 -13.34 -6.02
CA GLN A 259 28.91 -14.51 -5.62
C GLN A 259 29.44 -14.35 -4.18
N SER A 260 29.99 -13.18 -3.85
CA SER A 260 30.53 -12.92 -2.51
C SER A 260 29.45 -12.95 -1.41
N ARG A 261 28.23 -12.51 -1.75
CA ARG A 261 27.07 -12.58 -0.86
C ARG A 261 26.63 -14.02 -0.65
N LEU A 262 26.61 -14.84 -1.70
CA LEU A 262 26.31 -16.27 -1.60
C LEU A 262 27.34 -16.99 -0.72
N ASP A 263 28.64 -16.73 -0.90
CA ASP A 263 29.69 -17.31 -0.05
C ASP A 263 29.53 -16.92 1.42
N THR A 264 29.08 -15.69 1.67
CA THR A 264 28.81 -15.21 3.03
C THR A 264 27.62 -15.92 3.66
N VAL A 265 26.54 -16.14 2.89
CA VAL A 265 25.38 -16.90 3.34
C VAL A 265 25.76 -18.35 3.62
N ASP A 266 26.55 -18.96 2.74
CA ASP A 266 26.98 -20.35 2.88
C ASP A 266 27.85 -20.57 4.12
N LYS A 267 28.77 -19.64 4.40
CA LYS A 267 29.54 -19.63 5.66
C LYS A 267 28.65 -19.49 6.90
N ARG A 268 27.56 -18.72 6.83
CA ARG A 268 26.61 -18.61 7.95
C ARG A 268 25.80 -19.89 8.12
N MET A 269 25.44 -20.56 7.03
CA MET A 269 24.71 -21.82 7.07
C MET A 269 25.57 -22.92 7.69
N ASN A 270 26.83 -23.06 7.26
CA ASN A 270 27.77 -24.01 7.86
C ASN A 270 27.99 -23.77 9.38
N ARG A 271 27.97 -22.50 9.83
CA ARG A 271 28.05 -22.20 11.28
C ARG A 271 26.81 -22.68 12.03
N LEU A 272 25.62 -22.56 11.45
CA LEU A 272 24.39 -23.05 12.07
C LEU A 272 24.40 -24.57 12.20
N ASP A 273 24.87 -25.29 11.17
CA ASP A 273 25.01 -26.76 11.23
C ASP A 273 26.00 -27.20 12.33
N THR A 274 27.11 -26.48 12.49
CA THR A 274 28.05 -26.76 13.60
C THR A 274 27.44 -26.48 14.98
N MET A 275 26.57 -25.47 15.09
CA MET A 275 25.86 -25.20 16.34
C MET A 275 24.81 -26.28 16.63
N GLU A 276 24.06 -26.72 15.61
CA GLU A 276 23.06 -27.78 15.75
C GLU A 276 23.69 -29.09 16.21
N THR A 277 24.80 -29.50 15.57
CA THR A 277 25.56 -30.69 15.97
C THR A 277 26.08 -30.57 17.41
N SER A 278 26.62 -29.42 17.80
CA SER A 278 27.07 -29.16 19.17
C SER A 278 25.91 -29.24 20.18
N MET A 279 24.75 -28.69 19.82
CA MET A 279 23.55 -28.73 20.67
C MET A 279 23.02 -30.15 20.83
N ASN A 280 23.05 -30.96 19.77
CA ASN A 280 22.66 -32.37 19.84
C ASN A 280 23.57 -33.19 20.77
N VAL A 281 24.88 -32.91 20.79
CA VAL A 281 25.82 -33.53 21.75
C VAL A 281 25.49 -33.13 23.18
N LEU A 282 25.24 -31.84 23.42
CA LEU A 282 24.83 -31.35 24.76
C LEU A 282 23.54 -32.02 25.24
N ILE A 283 22.54 -32.16 24.36
CA ILE A 283 21.29 -32.86 24.66
C ILE A 283 21.56 -34.33 25.05
N GLN A 284 22.45 -35.03 24.36
CA GLN A 284 22.82 -36.40 24.71
C GLN A 284 23.53 -36.49 26.07
N LEU A 285 24.45 -35.57 26.37
CA LEU A 285 25.14 -35.51 27.66
C LEU A 285 24.15 -35.26 28.81
N VAL A 286 23.21 -34.33 28.64
CA VAL A 286 22.14 -34.07 29.64
C VAL A 286 21.29 -35.32 29.86
N ARG A 287 20.93 -36.06 28.79
CA ARG A 287 20.20 -37.33 28.92
C ARG A 287 20.99 -38.40 29.68
N GLN A 288 22.30 -38.50 29.44
CA GLN A 288 23.16 -39.45 30.16
C GLN A 288 23.26 -39.11 31.65
N LEU A 289 23.42 -37.82 31.99
CA LEU A 289 23.44 -37.36 33.38
C LEU A 289 22.09 -37.55 34.09
N ALA A 290 20.98 -37.33 33.38
CA ALA A 290 19.63 -37.57 33.91
C ALA A 290 19.29 -39.06 34.07
N GLY A 291 19.88 -39.93 33.23
CA GLY A 291 19.68 -41.38 33.27
C GLY A 291 20.59 -42.14 34.25
N SER A 292 21.57 -41.48 34.87
CA SER A 292 22.51 -42.09 35.82
C SER A 292 22.23 -41.67 37.26
N SER A 293 21.06 -42.06 37.78
CA SER A 293 20.82 -42.12 39.23
C SER A 293 20.97 -43.57 39.71
N PRO A 294 21.96 -43.90 40.57
CA PRO A 294 21.96 -45.18 41.27
C PRO A 294 20.96 -45.10 42.43
N ILE A 295 19.80 -45.73 42.25
CA ILE A 295 18.96 -46.09 43.39
C ILE A 295 19.57 -47.36 43.99
N THR A 296 20.44 -47.20 44.99
CA THR A 296 20.73 -48.27 45.96
C THR A 296 20.50 -47.72 47.36
N THR A 297 19.26 -47.84 47.82
CA THR A 297 18.91 -47.81 49.24
C THR A 297 19.03 -49.23 49.80
N SER A 298 20.02 -49.46 50.66
CA SER A 298 20.06 -50.57 51.62
C SER A 298 20.39 -49.94 52.97
N SER A 299 19.43 -49.86 53.91
CA SER A 299 19.09 -50.89 54.92
C SER A 299 20.21 -51.07 55.93
#